data_AF-A0A536RTW9-F1
#
_entry.id   AF-A0A536RTW9-F1
#
_cell.length_a   1.000
_cell.length_b   1.000
_cell.length_c   1.000
_cell.angle_alpha   90.00
_cell.angle_beta   90.00
_cell.angle_gamma   90.00
#
_symmetry.space_group_name_H-M   'P 1'
#
loop_
_entity.id
_entity.type
_entity.pdbx_description
1 polymer ?
#
loop_
_entity_poly.entity_id
_entity_poly.type
_entity_poly.pdbx_seq_one_letter_code
_entity_poly.pdbx_strand_id
1 'polypeptide(L)'
;MSKTVELVSLASIVPPLNHEVSGGFNAMVNGKQVRVRAVLERTVVIEHQEGGERSVVRKDSCMVKPSAVAFVPGNPNNGVGPRQWRRLPGKPPAPAKQ
;
A
#
# COMPACT_ATOMS: atom_id res chain seq x y z
N MET A 1 -26.20 -17.23 -6.49
CA MET A 1 -24.83 -17.77 -6.42
C MET A 1 -23.94 -16.73 -5.75
N SER A 2 -23.73 -16.87 -4.44
CA SER A 2 -22.82 -15.99 -3.69
C SER A 2 -21.40 -16.34 -4.11
N LYS A 3 -20.80 -15.56 -5.02
CA LYS A 3 -19.37 -15.68 -5.32
C LYS A 3 -18.62 -15.44 -4.02
N THR A 4 -18.15 -16.49 -3.37
CA THR A 4 -17.12 -16.42 -2.33
C THR A 4 -15.95 -15.71 -2.99
N VAL A 5 -15.76 -14.45 -2.64
CA VAL A 5 -14.69 -13.66 -3.23
C VAL A 5 -13.41 -14.15 -2.57
N GLU A 6 -12.69 -15.04 -3.26
CA GLU A 6 -11.40 -15.53 -2.79
C GLU A 6 -10.44 -14.37 -2.64
N LEU A 7 -10.03 -14.13 -1.41
CA LEU A 7 -8.99 -13.17 -1.10
C LEU A 7 -7.64 -13.84 -1.32
N VAL A 8 -6.76 -13.15 -2.02
CA VAL A 8 -5.39 -13.61 -2.27
C VAL A 8 -4.40 -12.68 -1.59
N SER A 9 -3.20 -13.18 -1.30
CA SER A 9 -2.12 -12.33 -0.85
C SER A 9 -1.70 -11.37 -1.96
N LEU A 10 -1.48 -10.10 -1.63
CA LEU A 10 -0.97 -9.13 -2.59
C LEU A 10 0.43 -9.52 -3.12
N ALA A 11 1.17 -10.36 -2.40
CA ALA A 11 2.44 -10.91 -2.85
C ALA A 11 2.30 -11.86 -4.06
N SER A 12 1.14 -12.48 -4.28
CA SER A 12 0.90 -13.35 -5.43
C SER A 12 0.42 -12.60 -6.68
N ILE A 13 0.13 -11.30 -6.56
CA ILE A 13 -0.28 -10.47 -7.68
C ILE A 13 0.97 -9.99 -8.42
N VAL A 14 1.15 -10.54 -9.61
CA VAL A 14 2.26 -10.18 -10.51
C VAL A 14 1.75 -9.14 -11.50
N PRO A 15 2.27 -7.90 -11.48
CA PRO A 15 1.93 -6.91 -12.48
C PRO A 15 2.53 -7.29 -13.84
N PRO A 16 1.89 -6.86 -14.95
CA PRO A 16 2.48 -6.96 -16.29
C PRO A 16 3.84 -6.24 -16.39
N LEU A 17 4.61 -6.57 -17.42
CA LEU A 17 5.90 -5.90 -17.67
C LEU A 17 5.71 -4.38 -17.80
N ASN A 18 6.62 -3.61 -17.20
CA ASN A 18 6.56 -2.14 -17.12
C ASN A 18 5.28 -1.61 -16.47
N HIS A 19 4.63 -2.38 -15.60
CA HIS A 19 3.51 -1.93 -14.80
C HIS A 19 3.80 -2.09 -13.31
N GLU A 20 3.20 -1.21 -12.52
CA GLU A 20 3.22 -1.25 -11.08
C GLU A 20 1.80 -1.45 -10.55
N VAL A 21 1.71 -2.01 -9.34
CA VAL A 21 0.45 -2.10 -8.63
C VAL A 21 0.09 -0.72 -8.08
N SER A 22 -1.05 -0.17 -8.50
CA SER A 22 -1.54 1.12 -8.03
C SER A 22 -2.08 1.04 -6.60
N GLY A 23 -2.04 2.14 -5.85
CA GLY A 23 -2.79 2.26 -4.60
C GLY A 23 -4.28 2.55 -4.83
N GLY A 24 -5.01 2.77 -3.74
CA GLY A 24 -6.37 3.30 -3.74
C GLY A 24 -7.50 2.29 -3.53
N PHE A 25 -7.19 0.99 -3.48
CA PHE A 25 -8.15 -0.10 -3.34
C PHE A 25 -8.27 -0.61 -1.89
N ASN A 26 -9.30 -1.43 -1.63
CA ASN A 26 -9.55 -2.01 -0.30
C ASN A 26 -8.86 -3.38 -0.16
N ALA A 27 -8.31 -3.62 1.03
CA ALA A 27 -7.66 -4.86 1.43
C ALA A 27 -8.12 -5.30 2.82
N MET A 28 -7.75 -6.52 3.21
CA MET A 28 -7.86 -7.03 4.56
C MET A 28 -6.47 -7.31 5.12
N VAL A 29 -6.22 -6.81 6.33
CA VAL A 29 -4.99 -7.06 7.09
C VAL A 29 -5.41 -7.45 8.50
N ASN A 30 -4.97 -8.62 8.98
CA ASN A 30 -5.32 -9.17 10.29
C ASN A 30 -6.85 -9.18 10.57
N GLY A 31 -7.65 -9.52 9.55
CA GLY A 31 -9.12 -9.55 9.68
C GLY A 31 -9.80 -8.17 9.65
N LYS A 32 -9.05 -7.06 9.57
CA LYS A 32 -9.59 -5.69 9.48
C LYS A 32 -9.56 -5.18 8.04
N GLN A 33 -10.62 -4.46 7.64
CA GLN A 33 -10.66 -3.80 6.34
C GLN A 33 -9.84 -2.51 6.37
N VAL A 34 -8.95 -2.36 5.39
CA VAL A 34 -8.03 -1.22 5.26
C VAL A 34 -8.00 -0.72 3.82
N ARG A 35 -7.60 0.53 3.64
CA ARG A 35 -7.40 1.11 2.31
C ARG A 35 -5.92 1.15 1.97
N VAL A 36 -5.53 0.51 0.87
CA VAL A 36 -4.15 0.57 0.38
C VAL A 36 -3.92 1.96 -0.20
N ARG A 37 -2.87 2.64 0.24
CA ARG A 37 -2.48 3.98 -0.23
C ARG A 37 -1.33 3.92 -1.22
N ALA A 38 -0.38 3.03 -0.99
CA ALA A 38 0.76 2.81 -1.86
C ALA A 38 1.23 1.36 -1.76
N VAL A 39 1.72 0.83 -2.86
CA VAL A 39 2.34 -0.50 -2.93
C VAL A 39 3.80 -0.31 -3.27
N LEU A 40 4.67 -0.78 -2.37
CA LEU A 40 6.12 -0.78 -2.55
C LEU A 40 6.56 -2.17 -3.01
N GLU A 41 7.86 -2.40 -3.12
CA GLU A 41 8.39 -3.67 -3.61
C GLU A 41 7.96 -4.87 -2.74
N ARG A 42 8.10 -4.77 -1.42
CA ARG A 42 7.77 -5.84 -0.45
C ARG A 42 6.69 -5.47 0.56
N THR A 43 6.41 -4.19 0.70
CA THR A 43 5.50 -3.65 1.71
C THR A 43 4.38 -2.84 1.07
N VAL A 44 3.35 -2.58 1.85
CA VAL A 44 2.24 -1.71 1.48
C VAL A 44 1.94 -0.73 2.58
N VAL A 45 1.62 0.49 2.17
CA VAL A 45 1.08 1.52 3.05
C VAL A 45 -0.42 1.36 3.08
N ILE A 46 -0.98 1.10 4.26
CA ILE A 46 -2.41 0.95 4.50
C ILE A 46 -2.91 2.11 5.34
N GLU A 47 -4.20 2.41 5.21
CA GLU A 47 -4.92 3.38 6.01
C GLU A 47 -6.09 2.67 6.68
N HIS A 48 -6.16 2.75 8.01
CA HIS A 48 -7.21 2.14 8.82
C HIS A 48 -8.46 3.03 8.81
N GLN A 49 -9.63 2.45 8.50
CA GLN A 49 -10.89 3.21 8.42
C GLN A 49 -11.32 3.83 9.75
N GLU A 50 -10.95 3.19 10.88
CA GLU A 50 -11.39 3.57 12.21
C GLU A 50 -10.69 4.82 12.77
N GLY A 51 -9.64 5.32 12.12
CA GLY A 51 -8.89 6.49 12.63
C GLY A 51 -8.04 7.23 11.60
N GLY A 52 -8.05 6.84 10.32
CA GLY A 52 -7.21 7.43 9.30
C GLY A 52 -5.70 7.21 9.52
N GLU A 53 -5.33 6.42 10.53
CA GLU A 53 -3.96 6.07 10.83
C GLU A 53 -3.36 5.26 9.69
N ARG A 54 -2.09 5.55 9.38
CA ARG A 54 -1.36 4.88 8.31
C ARG A 54 -0.30 3.96 8.88
N SER A 55 -0.26 2.75 8.36
CA SER A 55 0.70 1.73 8.79
C SER A 55 1.37 1.10 7.58
N VAL A 56 2.56 0.55 7.79
CA VAL A 56 3.30 -0.19 6.76
C VAL A 56 3.27 -1.66 7.13
N VAL A 57 2.74 -2.49 6.23
CA VAL A 57 2.66 -3.94 6.42
C VAL A 57 3.31 -4.66 5.25
N ARG A 58 3.63 -5.94 5.42
CA ARG A 58 4.16 -6.75 4.33
C ARG A 58 3.06 -7.16 3.36
N LYS A 59 3.42 -7.32 2.08
CA LYS A 59 2.49 -7.78 1.02
C LYS A 59 1.87 -9.13 1.35
N ASP A 60 2.66 -10.03 1.94
CA ASP A 60 2.22 -11.36 2.39
C ASP A 60 1.03 -11.31 3.35
N SER A 61 1.00 -10.32 4.26
CA SER A 61 -0.09 -10.13 5.23
C SER A 61 -1.28 -9.33 4.69
N CYS A 62 -1.21 -8.85 3.45
CA CYS A 62 -2.23 -8.02 2.83
C CYS A 62 -3.09 -8.87 1.89
N MET A 63 -4.32 -9.15 2.32
CA MET A 63 -5.28 -9.97 1.57
C MET A 63 -6.18 -9.07 0.73
N VAL A 64 -6.25 -9.31 -0.58
CA VAL A 64 -6.93 -8.43 -1.52
C VAL A 64 -7.84 -9.22 -2.44
N LYS A 65 -8.85 -8.54 -2.98
CA LYS A 65 -9.62 -9.05 -4.11
C LYS A 65 -8.80 -8.81 -5.37
N PRO A 66 -8.41 -9.84 -6.15
CA PRO A 66 -7.61 -9.65 -7.36
C PRO A 66 -8.22 -8.61 -8.32
N SER A 67 -9.54 -8.64 -8.48
CA SER A 67 -10.28 -7.73 -9.35
C SER A 67 -10.32 -6.27 -8.90
N ALA A 68 -9.95 -5.98 -7.64
CA ALA A 68 -9.89 -4.63 -7.11
C ALA A 68 -8.50 -3.98 -7.31
N VAL A 69 -7.51 -4.78 -7.69
CA VAL A 69 -6.14 -4.30 -7.89
C VAL A 69 -6.00 -3.76 -9.31
N ALA A 70 -5.64 -2.48 -9.41
CA ALA A 70 -5.37 -1.82 -10.67
C ALA A 70 -3.86 -1.78 -10.94
N PHE A 71 -3.49 -2.01 -12.19
CA PHE A 71 -2.11 -1.84 -12.65
C PHE A 71 -1.99 -0.50 -13.38
N VAL A 72 -0.92 0.23 -13.11
CA VAL A 72 -0.59 1.48 -13.81
C VAL A 72 0.75 1.29 -14.53
N PRO A 73 0.97 1.95 -15.68
CA PRO A 73 2.29 1.97 -16.29
C PRO A 73 3.33 2.43 -15.26
N GLY A 74 4.35 1.60 -15.06
CA GLY A 74 5.45 1.90 -14.16
C GLY A 74 6.18 3.12 -14.67
N ASN A 75 6.26 4.16 -13.83
CA ASN A 75 7.09 5.30 -14.15
C ASN A 75 8.50 4.98 -13.65
N PRO A 76 9.53 4.92 -14.51
CA PRO A 76 10.92 4.68 -14.08
C PRO A 76 11.44 5.75 -13.10
N ASN A 77 10.73 6.87 -12.96
CA ASN A 77 11.03 7.95 -12.01
C ASN A 77 10.17 7.92 -10.72
N ASN A 78 9.24 6.97 -10.57
CA ASN A 78 8.33 6.86 -9.41
C ASN A 78 8.86 6.00 -8.27
N GLY A 79 10.11 5.52 -8.36
CA GLY A 79 10.82 5.08 -7.16
C GLY A 79 10.59 6.15 -6.11
N VAL A 80 9.92 5.79 -5.00
CA VAL A 80 9.52 6.72 -3.96
C VAL A 80 10.80 7.29 -3.38
N GLY A 81 11.31 8.34 -4.03
CA GLY A 81 12.55 8.95 -3.65
C GLY A 81 12.37 9.46 -2.22
N PRO A 82 13.46 9.65 -1.47
CA PRO A 82 13.43 10.22 -0.12
C PRO A 82 12.59 11.51 0.00
N ARG A 83 12.33 12.17 -1.13
CA ARG A 83 11.65 13.45 -1.28
C ARG A 83 10.11 13.39 -1.30
N GLN A 84 9.48 12.21 -1.42
CA GLN A 84 8.01 12.11 -1.53
C GLN A 84 7.29 11.76 -0.21
N TRP A 85 8.04 11.49 0.86
CA TRP A 85 7.54 11.59 2.22
C TRP A 85 7.32 13.07 2.55
N ARG A 86 6.28 13.68 1.97
CA ARG A 86 5.87 15.02 2.40
C ARG A 86 5.51 14.91 3.88
N ARG A 87 6.34 15.59 4.66
CA ARG A 87 6.26 15.80 6.11
C ARG A 87 4.79 15.99 6.50
N LEU A 88 4.30 15.12 7.39
CA LEU A 88 3.13 15.45 8.20
C LEU A 88 3.34 16.85 8.79
N PRO A 89 2.31 17.71 8.88
CA PRO A 89 2.46 19.02 9.49
C PRO A 89 2.77 18.82 10.98
N GLY A 90 4.06 18.87 11.29
CA GLY A 90 4.64 18.66 12.60
C GLY A 90 6.10 19.07 12.50
N LYS A 91 6.51 19.99 13.36
CA LYS A 91 7.90 20.48 13.44
C LYS A 91 8.88 19.30 13.44
N PRO A 92 10.00 19.35 12.68
CA PRO A 92 11.05 18.35 12.84
C PRO A 92 11.58 18.38 14.29
N PRO A 93 11.98 17.24 14.87
CA PRO A 93 12.74 17.26 16.11
C PRO A 93 14.04 18.04 15.86
N ALA A 94 14.39 18.94 16.78
CA ALA A 94 15.62 19.72 16.70
C ALA A 94 16.84 18.77 16.69
N PRO A 95 17.88 19.06 15.89
CA PRO A 95 19.11 18.29 15.96
C PRO A 95 19.67 18.37 17.39
N ALA A 96 20.05 17.22 17.95
CA ALA A 96 20.79 17.17 19.19
C ALA A 96 22.08 17.98 19.01
N LYS A 97 22.27 19.03 19.82
CA LYS A 97 23.56 19.71 19.92
C LYS A 97 24.56 18.70 20.52
N GLN A 98 25.69 18.51 19.83
CA GLN A 98 26.89 17.93 20.43
C GLN A 98 27.44 18.86 21.51
#